data_AF-A0AAJ1EUT5-F1
#
_entry.id   AF-A0AAJ1EUT5-F1
#
_cell.length_a   1.000
_cell.length_b   1.000
_cell.length_c   1.000
_cell.angle_alpha   90.00
_cell.angle_beta   90.00
_cell.angle_gamma   90.00
#
_symmetry.space_group_name_H-M   'P 1'
#
loop_
_entity.id
_entity.type
_entity.pdbx_description
1 polymer ?
#
loop_
_entity_poly.entity_id
_entity_poly.type
_entity_poly.pdbx_seq_one_letter_code
_entity_poly.pdbx_strand_id
1 'polypeptide(L)'
;MNQEYLKGIHSEMCGKDAIIFRATENNIISFLKNSLSAERSEIRTLDGKRFLTTIKGKWIDICPDRMYLEEKLKPLLLAVKEGKKNLIPLKQIGAEQLEGYCPPMPDWNYFFWSGYSDEDYDNFRKQEEPKTVFYEAFGEKFPIQLIVKGYSYTGNLEIEMVNWKYRYPSPWATLTVDLHEVCEKDCTYVDTNHHGRKILSWISESGLGEVTEEISRNGYCTYEKVRFYPERLKYYDLEGYRRYEAKYEEIHKTSLKRNN
;
A
#
# COMPACT_ATOMS: atom_id res chain seq x y z
N MET A 1 20.39 -4.57 -7.06
CA MET A 1 19.43 -5.30 -6.23
C MET A 1 19.91 -5.33 -4.79
N ASN A 2 19.07 -4.85 -3.89
CA ASN A 2 19.35 -4.73 -2.45
C ASN A 2 18.68 -5.81 -1.56
N GLN A 3 18.05 -6.82 -2.15
CA GLN A 3 17.42 -7.91 -1.40
C GLN A 3 18.41 -9.03 -1.10
N GLU A 4 18.27 -9.69 0.04
CA GLU A 4 18.99 -10.93 0.35
C GLU A 4 18.21 -12.16 -0.13
N TYR A 5 16.88 -12.12 -0.03
CA TYR A 5 15.98 -13.21 -0.39
C TYR A 5 14.87 -12.75 -1.33
N LEU A 6 14.50 -13.65 -2.24
CA LEU A 6 13.37 -13.50 -3.16
C LEU A 6 12.48 -14.74 -3.07
N LYS A 7 11.23 -14.59 -3.51
CA LYS A 7 10.32 -15.70 -3.74
C LYS A 7 9.91 -15.77 -5.21
N GLY A 8 9.97 -16.97 -5.77
CA GLY A 8 9.48 -17.29 -7.09
C GLY A 8 8.13 -18.00 -7.02
N ILE A 9 7.21 -17.61 -7.89
CA ILE A 9 5.86 -18.17 -8.01
C ILE A 9 5.60 -18.43 -9.49
N HIS A 10 5.01 -19.56 -9.85
CA HIS A 10 4.54 -19.82 -11.20
C HIS A 10 3.11 -20.39 -11.24
N SER A 11 2.45 -20.32 -12.39
CA SER A 11 1.01 -20.59 -12.55
C SER A 11 0.55 -21.98 -12.14
N GLU A 12 1.46 -22.95 -12.09
CA GLU A 12 1.20 -24.33 -11.67
C GLU A 12 1.32 -24.52 -10.14
N MET A 13 1.80 -23.52 -9.42
CA MET A 13 1.90 -23.52 -7.95
C MET A 13 0.58 -23.04 -7.32
N CYS A 14 0.12 -23.68 -6.25
CA CYS A 14 -0.89 -23.07 -5.39
C CYS A 14 -0.23 -21.94 -4.58
N GLY A 15 -1.00 -20.94 -4.14
CA GLY A 15 -0.46 -19.71 -3.52
C GLY A 15 0.44 -19.90 -2.27
N LYS A 16 0.51 -21.11 -1.71
CA LYS A 16 1.39 -21.48 -0.59
C LYS A 16 2.72 -22.11 -1.01
N ASP A 17 2.91 -22.44 -2.29
CA ASP A 17 4.05 -23.22 -2.80
C ASP A 17 5.19 -22.34 -3.36
N ALA A 18 5.29 -21.09 -2.90
CA ALA A 18 6.33 -20.18 -3.36
C ALA A 18 7.73 -20.71 -3.01
N ILE A 19 8.64 -20.71 -3.99
CA ILE A 19 10.03 -21.12 -3.76
C ILE A 19 10.81 -19.91 -3.28
N ILE A 20 11.28 -19.96 -2.04
CA ILE A 20 12.13 -18.91 -1.46
C ILE A 20 13.60 -19.26 -1.70
N PHE A 21 14.38 -18.30 -2.17
CA PHE A 21 15.80 -18.49 -2.48
C PHE A 21 16.61 -17.21 -2.23
N ARG A 22 17.93 -17.36 -2.03
CA ARG A 22 18.85 -16.21 -1.98
C ARG A 22 18.86 -15.46 -3.30
N ALA A 23 18.81 -14.14 -3.24
CA ALA A 23 18.75 -13.21 -4.37
C ALA A 23 20.08 -13.12 -5.15
N THR A 24 20.54 -14.22 -5.74
CA THR A 24 21.73 -14.28 -6.59
C THR A 24 21.35 -14.44 -8.04
N GLU A 25 22.20 -13.99 -8.96
CA GLU A 25 21.98 -14.13 -10.41
C GLU A 25 21.81 -15.60 -10.80
N ASN A 26 22.60 -16.50 -10.20
CA ASN A 26 22.48 -17.93 -10.41
C ASN A 26 21.09 -18.44 -10.00
N ASN A 27 20.63 -18.12 -8.79
CA ASN A 27 19.34 -18.61 -8.30
C ASN A 27 18.17 -18.04 -9.09
N ILE A 28 18.23 -16.76 -9.44
CA ILE A 28 17.23 -16.12 -10.31
C ILE A 28 17.15 -16.90 -11.62
N ILE A 29 18.26 -17.10 -12.31
CA ILE A 29 18.27 -17.79 -13.62
C ILE A 29 17.92 -19.28 -13.48
N SER A 30 18.31 -19.96 -12.41
CA SER A 30 17.89 -21.33 -12.12
C SER A 30 16.38 -21.44 -11.93
N PHE A 31 15.76 -20.52 -11.19
CA PHE A 31 14.30 -20.46 -11.07
C PHE A 31 13.65 -20.26 -12.44
N LEU A 32 14.13 -19.28 -13.22
CA LEU A 32 13.62 -18.98 -14.56
C LEU A 32 13.71 -20.18 -15.51
N LYS A 33 14.81 -20.94 -15.45
CA LYS A 33 15.00 -22.17 -16.23
C LYS A 33 13.98 -23.23 -15.86
N ASN A 34 13.73 -23.40 -14.56
CA ASN A 34 12.81 -24.41 -14.03
C ASN A 34 11.35 -24.04 -14.29
N SER A 35 11.04 -22.76 -14.52
CA SER A 35 9.68 -22.27 -14.73
C SER A 35 9.33 -22.01 -16.22
N LEU A 36 10.12 -22.50 -17.18
CA LEU A 36 9.92 -22.21 -18.61
C LEU A 36 8.63 -22.78 -19.20
N SER A 37 8.13 -23.90 -18.64
CA SER A 37 6.88 -24.54 -19.08
C SER A 37 5.63 -23.84 -18.56
N ALA A 38 5.76 -23.07 -17.47
CA ALA A 38 4.63 -22.41 -16.82
C ALA A 38 4.07 -21.29 -17.72
N GLU A 39 2.75 -21.14 -17.72
CA GLU A 39 2.06 -20.09 -18.48
C GLU A 39 2.53 -18.69 -18.06
N ARG A 40 2.68 -18.49 -16.75
CA ARG A 40 3.23 -17.27 -16.15
C ARG A 40 4.04 -17.58 -14.92
N SER A 41 5.13 -16.85 -14.73
CA SER A 41 5.88 -16.85 -13.48
C SER A 41 6.28 -15.45 -13.08
N GLU A 42 6.61 -15.27 -11.81
CA GLU A 42 7.08 -14.01 -11.27
C GLU A 42 8.06 -14.24 -10.14
N ILE A 43 9.01 -13.32 -10.03
CA ILE A 43 9.91 -13.22 -8.89
C ILE A 43 9.55 -11.95 -8.14
N ARG A 44 9.42 -12.05 -6.82
CA ARG A 44 9.02 -10.96 -5.93
C ARG A 44 9.89 -10.94 -4.68
N THR A 45 9.88 -9.83 -3.95
CA THR A 45 10.31 -9.80 -2.55
C THR A 45 9.40 -10.68 -1.69
N LEU A 46 9.84 -11.01 -0.46
CA LEU A 46 9.03 -11.86 0.42
C LEU A 46 7.70 -11.21 0.82
N ASP A 47 7.66 -9.88 0.93
CA ASP A 47 6.47 -9.07 1.17
C ASP A 47 5.68 -8.71 -0.10
N GLY A 48 6.05 -9.29 -1.26
CA GLY A 48 5.19 -9.33 -2.45
C GLY A 48 5.39 -8.21 -3.46
N LYS A 49 6.44 -7.39 -3.34
CA LYS A 49 6.83 -6.39 -4.33
C LYS A 49 7.48 -7.07 -5.53
N ARG A 50 6.92 -6.87 -6.71
CA ARG A 50 7.31 -7.61 -7.92
C ARG A 50 8.66 -7.13 -8.46
N PHE A 51 9.52 -8.07 -8.83
CA PHE A 51 10.84 -7.81 -9.43
C PHE A 51 10.83 -8.05 -10.94
N LEU A 52 10.39 -9.23 -11.39
CA LEU A 52 10.25 -9.52 -12.81
C LEU A 52 9.13 -10.52 -13.08
N THR A 53 8.72 -10.61 -14.33
CA THR A 53 7.74 -11.59 -14.82
C THR A 53 8.31 -12.43 -15.96
N THR A 54 7.71 -13.60 -16.14
CA THR A 54 7.90 -14.46 -17.30
C THR A 54 6.55 -14.87 -17.87
N ILE A 55 6.58 -15.23 -19.15
CA ILE A 55 5.49 -15.93 -19.84
C ILE A 55 6.09 -17.18 -20.48
N LYS A 56 5.23 -18.16 -20.79
CA LYS A 56 5.63 -19.44 -21.40
C LYS A 56 6.67 -19.30 -22.51
N GLY A 57 7.75 -20.07 -22.41
CA GLY A 57 8.83 -20.08 -23.40
C GLY A 57 9.77 -18.87 -23.36
N LYS A 58 9.49 -17.84 -22.55
CA LYS A 58 10.40 -16.72 -22.30
C LYS A 58 11.05 -16.82 -20.93
N TRP A 59 12.36 -16.60 -20.89
CA TRP A 59 13.11 -16.55 -19.63
C TRP A 59 12.80 -15.29 -18.82
N ILE A 60 12.65 -14.13 -19.47
CA ILE A 60 12.25 -12.87 -18.85
C ILE A 60 11.32 -12.19 -19.83
N ASP A 61 10.16 -11.74 -19.36
CA ASP A 61 9.21 -10.95 -20.13
C ASP A 61 9.36 -9.47 -19.78
N ILE A 62 9.21 -9.11 -18.50
CA ILE A 62 9.35 -7.74 -17.99
C ILE A 62 10.26 -7.73 -16.76
N CYS A 63 11.25 -6.84 -16.75
CA CYS A 63 12.08 -6.52 -15.59
C CYS A 63 12.27 -5.00 -15.56
N PRO A 64 11.62 -4.26 -14.62
CA PRO A 64 11.76 -2.81 -14.52
C PRO A 64 13.19 -2.36 -14.21
N ASP A 65 13.96 -3.17 -13.46
CA ASP A 65 15.37 -2.92 -13.19
C ASP A 65 16.22 -3.19 -14.45
N ARG A 66 16.29 -2.19 -15.34
CA ARG A 66 17.03 -2.30 -16.61
C ARG A 66 18.52 -2.48 -16.37
N MET A 67 19.10 -1.73 -15.43
CA MET A 67 20.53 -1.82 -15.14
C MET A 67 20.91 -3.22 -14.65
N TYR A 68 20.18 -3.76 -13.66
CA TYR A 68 20.44 -5.11 -13.18
C TYR A 68 20.18 -6.18 -14.25
N LEU A 69 19.15 -6.00 -15.08
CA LEU A 69 18.87 -6.88 -16.20
C LEU A 69 20.06 -6.93 -17.18
N GLU A 70 20.54 -5.77 -17.65
CA GLU A 70 21.61 -5.70 -18.65
C GLU A 70 22.97 -6.15 -18.10
N GLU A 71 23.32 -5.71 -16.89
CA GLU A 71 24.68 -5.91 -16.36
C GLU A 71 24.87 -7.24 -15.63
N LYS A 72 23.81 -7.79 -15.03
CA LYS A 72 23.90 -8.97 -14.15
C LYS A 72 23.22 -10.18 -14.75
N LEU A 73 21.95 -10.05 -15.16
CA LEU A 73 21.16 -11.20 -15.60
C LEU A 73 21.45 -11.60 -17.05
N LYS A 74 21.44 -10.67 -17.99
CA LYS A 74 21.62 -10.99 -19.42
C LYS A 74 22.94 -11.69 -19.75
N PRO A 75 24.11 -11.29 -19.21
CA PRO A 75 25.37 -11.96 -19.53
C PRO A 75 25.38 -13.43 -19.08
N LEU A 76 24.88 -13.70 -17.87
CA LEU A 76 24.76 -15.06 -17.36
C LEU A 76 23.71 -15.86 -18.12
N LEU A 77 22.56 -15.25 -18.43
CA LEU A 77 21.49 -15.88 -19.18
C LEU A 77 21.95 -16.31 -20.57
N LEU A 78 22.71 -15.46 -21.27
CA LEU A 78 23.26 -15.76 -22.59
C LEU A 78 24.26 -16.92 -22.50
N ALA A 79 25.20 -16.87 -21.55
CA ALA A 79 26.19 -17.94 -21.37
C ALA A 79 25.54 -19.30 -21.05
N VAL A 80 24.42 -19.31 -20.31
CA VAL A 80 23.65 -20.53 -20.03
C VAL A 80 22.93 -21.05 -21.27
N LYS A 81 22.30 -20.16 -22.06
CA LYS A 81 21.62 -20.54 -23.31
C LYS A 81 22.59 -21.10 -24.35
N GLU A 82 23.81 -20.59 -24.39
CA GLU A 82 24.87 -21.06 -25.27
C GLU A 82 25.61 -22.30 -24.73
N GLY A 83 25.24 -22.82 -23.56
CA GLY A 83 25.91 -23.95 -22.93
C GLY A 83 27.33 -23.66 -22.40
N LYS A 84 27.77 -22.39 -22.40
CA LYS A 84 29.09 -21.96 -21.92
C LYS A 84 29.19 -21.96 -20.39
N LYS A 85 28.06 -21.92 -19.69
CA LYS A 85 28.01 -21.93 -18.22
C LYS A 85 26.89 -22.82 -17.71
N ASN A 86 27.24 -23.67 -16.73
CA ASN A 86 26.27 -24.49 -16.01
C ASN A 86 25.76 -23.73 -14.78
N LEU A 87 24.45 -23.83 -14.55
CA LEU A 87 23.81 -23.28 -13.36
C LEU A 87 24.00 -24.23 -12.18
N ILE A 88 24.21 -23.66 -11.00
CA ILE A 88 24.08 -24.40 -9.75
C ILE A 88 22.58 -24.62 -9.50
N PRO A 89 22.14 -25.84 -9.10
CA PRO A 89 20.76 -26.11 -8.76
C PRO A 89 20.20 -25.10 -7.75
N LEU A 90 18.95 -24.70 -7.95
CA LEU A 90 18.28 -23.74 -7.09
C LEU A 90 18.23 -24.27 -5.65
N LYS A 91 18.84 -23.54 -4.71
CA LYS A 91 18.77 -23.87 -3.29
C LYS A 91 17.59 -23.13 -2.65
N GLN A 92 16.58 -23.90 -2.24
CA GLN A 92 15.47 -23.38 -1.46
C GLN A 92 15.93 -23.03 -0.04
N ILE A 93 15.36 -21.97 0.51
CA ILE A 93 15.61 -21.46 1.86
C ILE A 93 14.43 -21.83 2.75
N GLY A 94 14.72 -22.44 3.90
CA GLY A 94 13.73 -22.82 4.91
C GLY A 94 13.29 -21.63 5.78
N ALA A 95 12.17 -21.78 6.47
CA ALA A 95 11.57 -20.72 7.30
C ALA A 95 12.49 -20.26 8.44
N GLU A 96 13.29 -21.17 8.99
CA GLU A 96 14.27 -20.93 10.04
C GLU A 96 15.35 -19.91 9.64
N GLN A 97 15.71 -19.86 8.35
CA GLN A 97 16.71 -18.92 7.85
C GLN A 97 16.13 -17.52 7.60
N LEU A 98 14.80 -17.38 7.64
CA LEU A 98 14.09 -16.14 7.38
C LEU A 98 13.67 -15.44 8.68
N GLU A 99 13.94 -16.04 9.84
CA GLU A 99 13.57 -15.48 11.13
C GLU A 99 14.20 -14.09 11.30
N GLY A 100 13.36 -13.09 11.54
CA GLY A 100 13.77 -11.68 11.68
C GLY A 100 14.11 -10.95 10.38
N TYR A 101 14.06 -11.61 9.21
CA TYR A 101 14.33 -10.94 7.94
C TYR A 101 13.17 -10.02 7.54
N CYS A 102 13.45 -8.73 7.43
CA CYS A 102 12.54 -7.72 6.90
C CYS A 102 13.07 -7.24 5.54
N PRO A 103 12.39 -7.54 4.42
CA PRO A 103 12.81 -7.08 3.10
C PRO A 103 12.98 -5.56 3.05
N PRO A 104 14.14 -5.02 2.63
CA PRO A 104 14.29 -3.57 2.46
C PRO A 104 13.42 -3.07 1.30
N MET A 105 13.14 -1.77 1.27
CA MET A 105 12.46 -1.13 0.12
C MET A 105 13.26 -1.43 -1.16
N PRO A 106 12.65 -1.98 -2.23
CA PRO A 106 13.36 -2.30 -3.46
C PRO A 106 14.14 -1.13 -4.05
N ASP A 107 15.33 -1.42 -4.56
CA ASP A 107 16.11 -0.48 -5.37
C ASP A 107 15.64 -0.38 -6.83
N TRP A 108 14.57 -1.12 -7.20
CA TRP A 108 13.90 -1.06 -8.49
C TRP A 108 12.46 -0.60 -8.39
N ASN A 109 11.94 -0.02 -9.47
CA ASN A 109 10.56 0.46 -9.57
C ASN A 109 9.57 -0.70 -9.69
N TYR A 110 9.05 -1.16 -8.54
CA TYR A 110 7.98 -2.16 -8.52
C TYR A 110 6.58 -1.56 -8.79
N PHE A 111 6.45 -0.23 -8.90
CA PHE A 111 5.23 0.45 -9.35
C PHE A 111 5.05 0.48 -10.86
N PHE A 112 6.03 -0.04 -11.61
CA PHE A 112 6.01 -0.12 -13.07
C PHE A 112 4.67 -0.66 -13.62
N TRP A 113 4.17 -1.75 -13.04
CA TRP A 113 2.90 -2.37 -13.49
C TRP A 113 1.66 -1.55 -13.14
N SER A 114 1.78 -0.57 -12.25
CA SER A 114 0.74 0.40 -11.90
C SER A 114 0.85 1.70 -12.70
N GLY A 115 1.79 1.78 -13.65
CA GLY A 115 1.94 2.91 -14.57
C GLY A 115 2.83 4.06 -14.08
N TYR A 116 3.53 3.90 -12.94
CA TYR A 116 4.40 4.93 -12.40
C TYR A 116 5.81 4.87 -13.02
N SER A 117 6.38 6.04 -13.25
CA SER A 117 7.75 6.19 -13.75
C SER A 117 8.80 5.88 -12.68
N ASP A 118 10.06 5.70 -13.11
CA ASP A 118 11.18 5.53 -12.17
C ASP A 118 11.39 6.80 -11.33
N GLU A 119 11.09 7.99 -11.88
CA GLU A 119 11.13 9.25 -11.14
C GLU A 119 10.07 9.31 -10.04
N ASP A 120 8.83 8.90 -10.34
CA ASP A 120 7.76 8.80 -9.32
C ASP A 120 8.16 7.87 -8.18
N TYR A 121 8.77 6.74 -8.53
CA TYR A 121 9.24 5.76 -7.56
C TYR A 121 10.42 6.27 -6.72
N ASP A 122 11.37 6.96 -7.33
CA ASP A 122 12.50 7.56 -6.61
C ASP A 122 12.06 8.70 -5.70
N ASN A 123 11.09 9.51 -6.14
CA ASN A 123 10.48 10.54 -5.29
C ASN A 123 9.79 9.90 -4.10
N PHE A 124 9.00 8.84 -4.32
CA PHE A 124 8.39 8.06 -3.25
C PHE A 124 9.42 7.50 -2.26
N ARG A 125 10.53 6.93 -2.75
CA ARG A 125 11.59 6.38 -1.89
C ARG A 125 12.30 7.42 -1.02
N LYS A 126 12.30 8.69 -1.44
CA LYS A 126 12.92 9.80 -0.71
C LYS A 126 11.96 10.46 0.29
N GLN A 127 10.66 10.17 0.20
CA GLN A 127 9.69 10.69 1.16
C GLN A 127 9.91 10.04 2.54
N GLU A 128 9.75 10.83 3.59
CA GLU A 128 9.66 10.29 4.94
C GLU A 128 8.43 9.38 5.04
N GLU A 129 8.57 8.24 5.72
CA GLU A 129 7.42 7.37 5.97
C GLU A 129 6.35 8.16 6.72
N PRO A 130 5.09 8.11 6.27
CA PRO A 130 4.06 8.87 6.94
C PRO A 130 3.80 8.32 8.34
N LYS A 131 3.35 9.19 9.23
CA LYS A 131 2.84 8.76 10.52
C LYS A 131 1.61 7.90 10.31
N THR A 132 1.55 6.78 11.01
CA THR A 132 0.46 5.82 10.93
C THR A 132 -0.14 5.52 12.30
N VAL A 133 -1.40 5.13 12.30
CA VAL A 133 -2.14 4.58 13.43
C VAL A 133 -2.48 3.12 13.12
N PHE A 134 -2.30 2.22 14.08
CA PHE A 134 -2.64 0.81 13.86
C PHE A 134 -4.16 0.60 13.89
N TYR A 135 -4.70 -0.06 12.87
CA TYR A 135 -6.07 -0.52 12.80
C TYR A 135 -6.10 -2.05 12.71
N GLU A 136 -6.96 -2.70 13.50
CA GLU A 136 -7.11 -4.15 13.49
C GLU A 136 -8.29 -4.57 12.62
N ALA A 137 -8.02 -5.37 11.59
CA ALA A 137 -9.02 -5.93 10.70
C ALA A 137 -8.60 -7.35 10.29
N PHE A 138 -9.55 -8.25 10.04
CA PHE A 138 -9.26 -9.62 9.57
C PHE A 138 -8.27 -10.41 10.46
N GLY A 139 -8.17 -10.07 11.76
CA GLY A 139 -7.23 -10.69 12.70
C GLY A 139 -5.78 -10.20 12.56
N GLU A 140 -5.54 -9.13 11.81
CA GLU A 140 -4.23 -8.53 11.59
C GLU A 140 -4.22 -7.03 11.92
N LYS A 141 -3.06 -6.50 12.28
CA LYS A 141 -2.84 -5.06 12.47
C LYS A 141 -2.27 -4.42 11.22
N PHE A 142 -2.91 -3.35 10.76
CA PHE A 142 -2.52 -2.57 9.59
C PHE A 142 -2.06 -1.18 10.03
N PRO A 143 -0.87 -0.71 9.64
CA PRO A 143 -0.49 0.69 9.80
C PRO A 143 -1.28 1.52 8.79
N ILE A 144 -2.16 2.38 9.30
CA ILE A 144 -3.03 3.25 8.50
C ILE A 144 -2.51 4.68 8.57
N GLN A 145 -2.18 5.26 7.43
CA GLN A 145 -2.04 6.70 7.27
C GLN A 145 -3.43 7.33 7.14
N LEU A 146 -3.64 8.45 7.82
CA LEU A 146 -4.83 9.27 7.68
C LEU A 146 -4.50 10.44 6.75
N ILE A 147 -5.26 10.59 5.68
CA ILE A 147 -5.16 11.74 4.77
C ILE A 147 -6.36 12.64 5.04
N VAL A 148 -6.10 13.87 5.48
CA VAL A 148 -7.12 14.83 5.88
C VAL A 148 -7.48 15.74 4.71
N LYS A 149 -8.76 15.84 4.42
CA LYS A 149 -9.35 16.66 3.35
C LYS A 149 -10.66 17.29 3.85
N GLY A 150 -11.27 18.10 3.01
CA GLY A 150 -12.65 18.56 3.22
C GLY A 150 -13.51 18.15 2.04
N TYR A 151 -14.73 17.66 2.29
CA TYR A 151 -15.69 17.33 1.24
C TYR A 151 -16.00 18.55 0.38
N SER A 152 -16.18 18.34 -0.92
CA SER A 152 -16.32 19.44 -1.89
C SER A 152 -17.61 20.25 -1.75
N TYR A 153 -18.69 19.64 -1.27
CA TYR A 153 -19.98 20.32 -1.16
C TYR A 153 -20.19 20.97 0.21
N THR A 154 -20.00 20.20 1.28
CA THR A 154 -20.26 20.65 2.66
C THR A 154 -19.06 21.34 3.30
N GLY A 155 -17.84 21.07 2.81
CA GLY A 155 -16.61 21.46 3.49
C GLY A 155 -16.34 20.66 4.76
N ASN A 156 -17.20 19.69 5.10
CA ASN A 156 -17.03 18.83 6.26
C ASN A 156 -15.72 18.05 6.18
N LEU A 157 -15.22 17.64 7.35
CA LEU A 157 -14.00 16.85 7.47
C LEU A 157 -14.14 15.53 6.71
N GLU A 158 -13.21 15.29 5.80
CA GLU A 158 -13.03 14.03 5.08
C GLU A 158 -11.71 13.39 5.52
N ILE A 159 -11.75 12.11 5.92
CA ILE A 159 -10.54 11.36 6.28
C ILE A 159 -10.46 10.12 5.41
N GLU A 160 -9.44 10.04 4.57
CA GLU A 160 -9.11 8.82 3.83
C GLU A 160 -8.11 7.96 4.61
N MET A 161 -8.30 6.64 4.57
CA MET A 161 -7.40 5.66 5.14
C MET A 161 -6.54 5.05 4.03
N VAL A 162 -5.22 5.11 4.21
CA VAL A 162 -4.25 4.47 3.32
C VAL A 162 -3.44 3.45 4.12
N ASN A 163 -3.44 2.20 3.67
CA ASN A 163 -2.72 1.11 4.30
C ASN A 163 -1.25 1.13 3.87
N TRP A 164 -0.34 0.98 4.85
CA TRP A 164 1.10 0.94 4.66
C TRP A 164 1.76 -0.39 5.09
N LYS A 165 0.99 -1.46 5.32
CA LYS A 165 1.49 -2.76 5.83
C LYS A 165 2.72 -3.27 5.09
N TYR A 166 2.76 -3.07 3.76
CA TYR A 166 3.85 -3.51 2.91
C TYR A 166 4.80 -2.36 2.51
N ARG A 167 4.91 -1.30 3.32
CA ARG A 167 5.64 -0.06 2.99
C ARG A 167 5.28 0.46 1.60
N TYR A 168 3.99 0.39 1.29
CA TYR A 168 3.40 0.84 0.03
C TYR A 168 2.03 1.42 0.35
N PRO A 169 1.69 2.63 -0.13
CA PRO A 169 0.35 3.17 0.01
C PRO A 169 -0.65 2.37 -0.83
N SER A 170 -1.48 1.58 -0.16
CA SER A 170 -2.66 0.96 -0.77
C SER A 170 -3.91 1.68 -0.27
N PRO A 171 -4.81 2.14 -1.14
CA PRO A 171 -6.12 2.61 -0.72
C PRO A 171 -6.80 1.58 0.19
N TRP A 172 -7.33 2.03 1.33
CA TRP A 172 -8.13 1.20 2.23
C TRP A 172 -9.61 1.53 2.05
N ALA A 173 -10.02 2.72 2.49
CA ALA A 173 -11.37 3.29 2.31
C ALA A 173 -11.40 4.72 2.86
N THR A 174 -12.49 5.45 2.63
CA THR A 174 -12.77 6.71 3.33
C THR A 174 -13.40 6.38 4.69
N LEU A 175 -12.86 6.94 5.77
CA LEU A 175 -13.35 6.73 7.15
C LEU A 175 -14.69 7.43 7.39
N THR A 176 -14.85 8.60 6.78
CA THR A 176 -16.00 9.50 6.96
C THR A 176 -16.97 9.35 5.80
N VAL A 177 -18.18 9.87 5.96
CA VAL A 177 -19.19 9.96 4.90
C VAL A 177 -19.80 11.36 4.86
N ASP A 178 -19.99 11.91 3.66
CA ASP A 178 -20.72 13.18 3.47
C ASP A 178 -22.22 12.90 3.33
N LEU A 179 -23.00 13.29 4.34
CA LEU A 179 -24.46 13.16 4.34
C LEU A 179 -25.17 14.42 3.83
N HIS A 180 -24.41 15.35 3.22
CA HIS A 180 -24.89 16.64 2.71
C HIS A 180 -25.48 17.57 3.79
N GLU A 181 -25.28 17.24 5.07
CA GLU A 181 -25.54 18.09 6.21
C GLU A 181 -24.24 18.79 6.62
N VAL A 182 -24.27 20.09 6.81
CA VAL A 182 -23.11 20.84 7.29
C VAL A 182 -22.91 20.59 8.79
N CYS A 183 -21.73 20.09 9.16
CA CYS A 183 -21.39 19.78 10.54
C CYS A 183 -20.62 20.92 11.23
N GLU A 184 -20.62 20.92 12.56
CA GLU A 184 -19.66 21.72 13.33
C GLU A 184 -18.22 21.42 12.91
N LYS A 185 -17.32 22.39 13.07
CA LYS A 185 -15.91 22.20 12.74
C LYS A 185 -15.33 21.01 13.50
N ASP A 186 -14.55 20.20 12.79
CA ASP A 186 -13.96 18.94 13.27
C ASP A 186 -14.96 17.84 13.65
N CYS A 187 -16.26 18.06 13.39
CA CYS A 187 -17.30 17.05 13.51
C CYS A 187 -17.69 16.51 12.13
N THR A 188 -17.91 15.21 12.01
CA THR A 188 -18.41 14.58 10.78
C THR A 188 -18.98 13.19 11.07
N TYR A 189 -19.73 12.63 10.12
CA TYR A 189 -20.28 11.27 10.24
C TYR A 189 -19.26 10.23 9.77
N VAL A 190 -19.19 9.10 10.48
CA VAL A 190 -18.30 7.97 10.16
C VAL A 190 -19.03 6.93 9.33
N ASP A 191 -18.39 6.38 8.29
CA ASP A 191 -18.97 5.35 7.42
C ASP A 191 -19.01 3.97 8.09
N THR A 192 -19.87 3.82 9.10
CA THR A 192 -20.06 2.55 9.81
C THR A 192 -20.73 1.48 8.96
N ASN A 193 -21.29 1.83 7.80
CA ASN A 193 -21.80 0.88 6.82
C ASN A 193 -20.66 0.12 6.13
N HIS A 194 -19.59 0.82 5.72
CA HIS A 194 -18.43 0.19 5.09
C HIS A 194 -17.48 -0.47 6.12
N HIS A 195 -17.25 0.19 7.26
CA HIS A 195 -16.25 -0.27 8.24
C HIS A 195 -16.81 -1.16 9.35
N GLY A 196 -18.13 -1.20 9.52
CA GLY A 196 -18.78 -1.79 10.69
C GLY A 196 -18.58 -0.94 11.96
N ARG A 197 -19.33 -1.25 13.03
CA ARG A 197 -19.37 -0.41 14.24
C ARG A 197 -18.07 -0.39 15.06
N LYS A 198 -17.19 -1.37 14.90
CA LYS A 198 -15.90 -1.42 15.62
C LYS A 198 -15.00 -0.23 15.30
N ILE A 199 -15.21 0.44 14.16
CA ILE A 199 -14.46 1.64 13.79
C ILE A 199 -14.63 2.78 14.80
N LEU A 200 -15.80 2.88 15.45
CA LEU A 200 -16.09 3.91 16.45
C LEU A 200 -15.27 3.70 17.73
N SER A 201 -15.16 2.45 18.19
CA SER A 201 -14.28 2.08 19.31
C SER A 201 -12.83 2.38 18.96
N TRP A 202 -12.39 2.02 17.76
CA TRP A 202 -11.02 2.29 17.30
C TRP A 202 -10.69 3.80 17.28
N ILE A 203 -11.61 4.65 16.81
CA ILE A 203 -11.43 6.12 16.84
C ILE A 203 -11.20 6.61 18.28
N SER A 204 -12.00 6.12 19.22
CA SER A 204 -11.92 6.52 20.63
C SER A 204 -10.63 6.00 21.29
N GLU A 205 -10.32 4.72 21.11
CA GLU A 205 -9.16 4.03 21.70
C GLU A 205 -7.82 4.52 21.15
N SER A 206 -7.78 4.89 19.87
CA SER A 206 -6.60 5.52 19.26
C SER A 206 -6.45 7.01 19.64
N GLY A 207 -7.45 7.58 20.32
CA GLY A 207 -7.50 8.97 20.71
C GLY A 207 -7.62 9.92 19.52
N LEU A 208 -8.24 9.49 18.41
CA LEU A 208 -8.49 10.32 17.23
C LEU A 208 -9.67 11.28 17.45
N GLY A 209 -10.63 10.90 18.29
CA GLY A 209 -11.82 11.69 18.59
C GLY A 209 -12.75 10.97 19.54
N GLU A 210 -13.94 11.53 19.71
CA GLU A 210 -15.01 10.99 20.54
C GLU A 210 -16.32 10.90 19.78
N VAL A 211 -17.05 9.81 20.01
CA VAL A 211 -18.39 9.60 19.42
C VAL A 211 -19.38 10.50 20.17
N THR A 212 -20.18 11.26 19.43
CA THR A 212 -21.22 12.12 20.01
C THR A 212 -22.54 11.35 20.16
N GLU A 213 -23.55 11.99 20.76
CA GLU A 213 -24.90 11.42 20.85
C GLU A 213 -25.70 11.56 19.52
N GLU A 214 -25.15 12.27 18.54
CA GLU A 214 -25.83 12.54 17.28
C GLU A 214 -25.66 11.41 16.27
N ILE A 215 -26.78 11.01 15.68
CA ILE A 215 -26.85 9.95 14.68
C ILE A 215 -27.68 10.47 13.51
N SER A 216 -27.18 10.27 12.30
CA SER A 216 -27.94 10.54 11.08
C SER A 216 -28.26 9.26 10.34
N ARG A 217 -29.36 9.27 9.57
CA ARG A 217 -29.84 8.14 8.81
C ARG A 217 -29.90 8.50 7.34
N ASN A 218 -29.26 7.68 6.51
CA ASN A 218 -29.41 7.74 5.05
C ASN A 218 -29.82 6.36 4.54
N GLY A 219 -31.01 6.26 3.96
CA GLY A 219 -31.64 5.00 3.59
C GLY A 219 -31.86 4.06 4.78
N TYR A 220 -31.26 2.86 4.71
CA TYR A 220 -31.30 1.84 5.77
C TYR A 220 -30.10 1.89 6.72
N CYS A 221 -29.16 2.80 6.49
CA CYS A 221 -27.93 2.91 7.27
C CYS A 221 -28.02 4.07 8.27
N THR A 222 -27.39 3.89 9.43
CA THR A 222 -27.21 4.92 10.46
C THR A 222 -25.74 5.22 10.61
N TYR A 223 -25.40 6.48 10.78
CA TYR A 223 -24.03 6.96 10.89
C TYR A 223 -23.91 7.82 12.14
N GLU A 224 -23.01 7.44 13.02
CA GLU A 224 -22.68 8.17 14.23
C GLU A 224 -21.78 9.36 13.91
N LYS A 225 -22.11 10.53 14.48
CA LYS A 225 -21.27 11.72 14.38
C LYS A 225 -20.12 11.59 15.38
N VAL A 226 -18.93 11.99 14.94
CA VAL A 226 -17.71 11.98 15.75
C VAL A 226 -17.13 13.38 15.76
N ARG A 227 -16.69 13.82 16.95
CA ARG A 227 -15.84 15.00 17.12
C ARG A 227 -14.39 14.55 17.10
N PHE A 228 -13.67 14.85 16.02
CA PHE A 228 -12.25 14.53 15.90
C PHE A 228 -11.41 15.58 16.63
N TYR A 229 -10.28 15.15 17.20
CA TYR A 229 -9.38 16.05 17.92
C TYR A 229 -8.39 16.71 16.93
N PRO A 230 -8.42 18.05 16.76
CA PRO A 230 -7.57 18.75 15.79
C PRO A 230 -6.08 18.47 15.95
N GLU A 231 -5.59 18.45 17.17
CA GLU A 231 -4.16 18.21 17.46
C GLU A 231 -3.72 16.82 17.00
N ARG A 232 -4.63 15.84 17.02
CA ARG A 232 -4.37 14.48 16.52
C ARG A 232 -4.38 14.43 15.01
N LEU A 233 -5.34 15.09 14.36
CA LEU A 233 -5.36 15.21 12.91
C LEU A 233 -4.11 15.92 12.37
N LYS A 234 -3.72 17.04 12.98
CA LYS A 234 -2.48 17.77 12.63
C LYS A 234 -1.22 16.94 12.87
N TYR A 235 -1.21 16.10 13.91
CA TYR A 235 -0.09 15.20 14.16
C TYR A 235 0.12 14.23 13.00
N TYR A 236 -0.95 13.68 12.43
CA TYR A 236 -0.90 12.72 11.31
C TYR A 236 -0.74 13.39 9.93
N ASP A 237 -1.46 14.49 9.69
CA ASP A 237 -1.45 15.20 8.40
C ASP A 237 -1.69 16.71 8.60
N LEU A 238 -0.62 17.43 8.98
CA LEU A 238 -0.65 18.88 9.21
C LEU A 238 -1.12 19.66 7.99
N GLU A 239 -0.63 19.31 6.80
CA GLU A 239 -0.91 20.04 5.58
C GLU A 239 -2.32 19.72 5.05
N GLY A 240 -2.77 18.47 5.16
CA GLY A 240 -4.16 18.11 4.91
C GLY A 240 -5.14 18.83 5.81
N TYR A 241 -4.83 18.92 7.11
CA TYR A 241 -5.65 19.66 8.06
C TYR A 241 -5.76 21.15 7.70
N ARG A 242 -4.67 21.80 7.27
CA ARG A 242 -4.70 23.20 6.80
C ARG A 242 -5.58 23.39 5.58
N ARG A 243 -5.51 22.46 4.60
CA ARG A 243 -6.37 22.50 3.42
C ARG A 243 -7.84 22.32 3.79
N TYR A 244 -8.14 21.40 4.71
CA TYR A 244 -9.47 21.21 5.27
C TYR A 244 -9.98 22.50 5.93
N GLU A 245 -9.20 23.09 6.83
CA GLU A 245 -9.58 24.30 7.57
C GLU A 245 -9.89 25.47 6.63
N ALA A 246 -9.04 25.72 5.63
CA ALA A 246 -9.26 26.76 4.63
C ALA A 246 -10.56 26.55 3.85
N LYS A 247 -10.85 25.30 3.44
CA LYS A 247 -12.05 24.93 2.70
C LYS A 247 -13.32 25.05 3.54
N TYR A 248 -13.26 24.59 4.80
CA TYR A 248 -14.35 24.73 5.76
C TYR A 248 -14.70 26.21 5.94
N GLU A 249 -13.70 27.06 6.18
CA GLU A 249 -13.91 28.50 6.31
C GLU A 249 -14.50 29.16 5.06
N GLU A 250 -14.01 28.82 3.87
CA GLU A 250 -14.49 29.37 2.60
C GLU A 250 -15.99 29.13 2.40
N ILE A 251 -16.42 27.88 2.61
CA ILE A 251 -17.82 27.47 2.43
C ILE A 251 -18.71 28.13 3.49
N HIS A 252 -18.27 28.17 4.76
CA HIS A 252 -19.07 28.71 5.86
C HIS A 252 -19.15 30.25 5.85
N LYS A 253 -18.09 30.95 5.40
CA LYS A 253 -18.12 32.39 5.15
C LYS A 253 -19.08 32.74 4.00
N THR A 254 -19.17 31.88 2.98
CA THR A 254 -20.07 32.10 1.82
C THR A 254 -21.53 31.85 2.20
N SER A 255 -21.82 30.85 3.01
CA SER A 255 -23.18 30.57 3.51
C SER A 255 -23.74 31.70 4.39
N LEU A 256 -22.91 32.31 5.24
CA LEU A 256 -23.29 33.47 6.06
C LEU A 256 -23.60 34.73 5.23
N LYS A 257 -22.94 34.91 4.08
CA LYS A 257 -23.20 36.04 3.17
C LYS A 257 -24.44 35.89 2.30
N ARG A 258 -24.96 34.67 2.11
CA ARG A 258 -26.19 34.41 1.34
C ARG A 258 -27.46 34.53 2.17
N ASN A 259 -27.34 34.52 3.50
CA ASN A 259 -28.45 34.60 4.44
C ASN A 259 -28.60 35.99 5.11
N ASN A 260 -27.83 36.98 4.67
CA ASN A 260 -27.93 38.40 5.02
C ASN A 260 -28.27 39.21 3.76
#